data_AF-A0A9W7BM79-F1
#
_entry.id   AF-A0A9W7BM79-F1
#
_cell.length_a   1.000
_cell.length_b   1.000
_cell.length_c   1.000
_cell.angle_alpha   90.00
_cell.angle_beta   90.00
_cell.angle_gamma   90.00
#
_symmetry.space_group_name_H-M   'P 1'
#
loop_
_entity.id
_entity.type
_entity.pdbx_description
1 polymer ?
#
loop_
_entity_poly.entity_id
_entity_poly.type
_entity_poly.pdbx_seq_one_letter_code
_entity_poly.pdbx_strand_id
1 'polypeptide(L)'
;MLSRNLVLRILPIIAAFILQTPAIYADEKDGWTCQGGWWYDGDVQTTWPCTGDGSDDKDGESSGDKGSPCTDTSDENMPSGTYPRTCIETSAGTRCWYTYTPSGVVEGSTYPLVIDMHGGGGCASDSMAMSGWKSLADEENFIVIWPQGSGGEWGVAGSEWETVNSETLAEGGKATFNAPDVSFLTSLISTTSAPINPERIYTTGFSMGCMMALRYLLEKSDIVAGAHCHGGYLVTPTAGTSITPNTGIGVYMTGGSDDDWYAMSSSQFNIWKDFSDPTCTESTTSYTLSGTKLTSSTITTCGSVSRLVVSGLSHVYDDRMAALAWDALKGVSRPGAEDDFGEREEVVVPIEEEEEGGKLDGGGGGGAAAEGRAMGMVWGAILGVSIFVFLG
;
A
#
# COMPACT_ATOMS: atom_id res chain seq x y z
N MET A 1 -60.53 18.04 53.03
CA MET A 1 -60.21 17.45 51.71
C MET A 1 -58.70 17.54 51.51
N LEU A 2 -58.06 16.38 51.26
CA LEU A 2 -56.72 16.09 50.72
C LEU A 2 -55.67 17.23 50.72
N SER A 3 -54.65 17.20 51.58
CA SER A 3 -53.36 16.48 51.52
C SER A 3 -52.26 17.14 50.67
N ARG A 4 -51.31 17.75 51.39
CA ARG A 4 -49.85 17.89 51.18
C ARG A 4 -49.27 17.55 49.79
N ASN A 5 -48.45 18.46 49.26
CA ASN A 5 -47.16 18.09 48.65
C ASN A 5 -46.09 19.15 48.91
N LEU A 6 -45.12 18.75 49.73
CA LEU A 6 -43.81 19.35 49.93
C LEU A 6 -42.85 18.46 49.12
N VAL A 7 -42.15 19.00 48.12
CA VAL A 7 -41.12 18.24 47.40
C VAL A 7 -39.75 18.81 47.78
N LEU A 8 -39.06 18.04 48.62
CA LEU A 8 -37.65 18.20 48.97
C LEU A 8 -36.77 17.95 47.73
N ARG A 9 -35.70 18.73 47.64
CA ARG A 9 -34.48 18.40 46.89
C ARG A 9 -33.81 17.19 47.53
N ILE A 10 -33.66 16.10 46.78
CA ILE A 10 -32.72 15.00 47.06
C ILE A 10 -32.10 14.61 45.71
N LEU A 11 -30.77 14.69 45.62
CA LEU A 11 -29.96 14.10 44.55
C LEU A 11 -30.06 12.57 44.60
N PRO A 12 -29.94 11.89 43.44
CA PRO A 12 -29.19 10.66 43.37
C PRO A 12 -27.97 10.82 42.46
N ILE A 13 -26.79 10.73 43.06
CA ILE A 13 -25.58 10.21 42.43
C ILE A 13 -25.74 8.69 42.48
N ILE A 14 -26.01 8.00 41.36
CA ILE A 14 -25.63 6.60 41.15
C ILE A 14 -25.30 6.43 39.66
N ALA A 15 -24.14 5.80 39.44
CA ALA A 15 -23.41 5.60 38.20
C ALA A 15 -24.23 5.02 37.05
N ALA A 16 -24.14 5.66 35.88
CA ALA A 16 -24.35 4.98 34.62
C ALA A 16 -23.10 4.15 34.31
N PHE A 17 -23.15 2.85 34.57
CA PHE A 17 -22.28 1.89 33.90
C PHE A 17 -22.67 1.89 32.43
N ILE A 18 -21.96 2.68 31.62
CA ILE A 18 -21.90 2.45 30.17
C ILE A 18 -20.95 1.27 30.03
N LEU A 19 -21.51 0.07 29.87
CA LEU A 19 -20.76 -1.04 29.31
C LEU A 19 -20.42 -0.63 27.87
N GLN A 20 -19.17 -0.20 27.69
CA GLN A 20 -18.49 -0.27 26.41
C GLN A 20 -18.55 -1.73 25.95
N THR A 21 -19.28 -2.01 24.88
CA THR A 21 -19.00 -3.18 24.06
C THR A 21 -17.85 -2.82 23.12
N PRO A 22 -16.74 -3.54 23.11
CA PRO A 22 -15.74 -3.40 22.07
C PRO A 22 -16.37 -3.91 20.77
N ALA A 23 -16.36 -3.07 19.73
CA ALA A 23 -16.79 -3.47 18.40
C ALA A 23 -15.74 -4.41 17.79
N ILE A 24 -15.93 -5.71 17.98
CA ILE A 24 -15.24 -6.76 17.23
C ILE A 24 -16.29 -7.86 16.98
N TYR A 25 -16.51 -8.17 15.70
CA TYR A 25 -17.30 -9.28 15.12
C TYR A 25 -18.85 -9.20 15.08
N ALA A 26 -19.32 -9.35 13.83
CA ALA A 26 -20.53 -10.02 13.36
C ALA A 26 -21.90 -9.58 13.91
N ASP A 27 -22.45 -8.50 13.33
CA ASP A 27 -23.90 -8.40 13.15
C ASP A 27 -24.21 -8.58 11.65
N GLU A 28 -25.15 -9.46 11.33
CA GLU A 28 -25.74 -9.60 9.99
C GLU A 28 -26.15 -8.21 9.47
N LYS A 29 -25.54 -7.75 8.38
CA LYS A 29 -25.98 -6.54 7.68
C LYS A 29 -27.07 -6.92 6.68
N ASP A 30 -28.28 -6.41 6.88
CA ASP A 30 -29.43 -6.63 6.00
C ASP A 30 -29.05 -6.38 4.53
N GLY A 31 -29.14 -7.42 3.70
CA GLY A 31 -28.89 -7.37 2.25
C GLY A 31 -27.53 -7.89 1.78
N TRP A 32 -26.59 -8.23 2.68
CA TRP A 32 -25.27 -8.73 2.30
C TRP A 32 -25.22 -10.27 2.28
N THR A 33 -24.43 -10.87 1.38
CA THR A 33 -24.29 -12.34 1.27
C THR A 33 -22.85 -12.80 1.53
N CYS A 34 -22.67 -13.90 2.25
CA CYS A 34 -21.35 -14.50 2.49
C CYS A 34 -21.08 -15.58 1.44
N GLN A 35 -20.06 -15.41 0.60
CA GLN A 35 -19.66 -16.39 -0.40
C GLN A 35 -18.13 -16.53 -0.40
N GLY A 36 -17.62 -17.77 -0.44
CA GLY A 36 -16.18 -18.01 -0.52
C GLY A 36 -15.34 -17.43 0.63
N GLY A 37 -15.95 -17.20 1.80
CA GLY A 37 -15.27 -16.60 2.96
C GLY A 37 -15.26 -15.08 2.99
N TRP A 38 -15.90 -14.40 2.04
CA TRP A 38 -15.99 -12.94 1.97
C TRP A 38 -17.44 -12.44 1.97
N TRP A 39 -17.67 -11.28 2.57
CA TRP A 39 -18.95 -10.58 2.48
C TRP A 39 -19.13 -9.96 1.09
N TYR A 40 -20.34 -10.03 0.56
CA TYR A 40 -20.77 -9.43 -0.70
C TYR A 40 -21.91 -8.46 -0.44
N ASP A 41 -21.83 -7.28 -1.05
CA ASP A 41 -22.95 -6.34 -1.17
C ASP A 41 -23.58 -6.52 -2.56
N GLY A 42 -24.69 -7.26 -2.63
CA GLY A 42 -25.20 -7.80 -3.89
C GLY A 42 -24.20 -8.76 -4.55
N ASP A 43 -23.72 -8.41 -5.75
CA ASP A 43 -22.73 -9.20 -6.51
C ASP A 43 -21.28 -8.71 -6.30
N VAL A 44 -21.06 -7.74 -5.40
CA VAL A 44 -19.75 -7.11 -5.18
C VAL A 44 -19.06 -7.69 -3.95
N GLN A 45 -17.95 -8.41 -4.16
CA GLN A 45 -17.11 -8.89 -3.07
C GLN A 45 -16.45 -7.73 -2.31
N THR A 46 -16.53 -7.76 -0.99
CA THR A 46 -15.87 -6.81 -0.08
C THR A 46 -14.55 -7.38 0.43
N THR A 47 -13.74 -6.54 1.08
CA THR A 47 -12.52 -6.98 1.79
C THR A 47 -12.81 -7.51 3.21
N TRP A 48 -14.08 -7.69 3.59
CA TRP A 48 -14.45 -8.20 4.90
C TRP A 48 -14.62 -9.73 4.83
N PRO A 49 -13.82 -10.51 5.57
CA PRO A 49 -14.05 -11.94 5.66
C PRO A 49 -15.34 -12.22 6.44
N CYS A 50 -16.12 -13.19 5.99
CA CYS A 50 -17.38 -13.62 6.63
C CYS A 50 -17.24 -14.95 7.38
N THR A 51 -16.01 -15.39 7.67
CA THR A 51 -15.78 -16.61 8.44
C THR A 51 -16.06 -16.38 9.93
N GLY A 52 -17.21 -16.87 10.38
CA GLY A 52 -17.56 -16.98 11.78
C GLY A 52 -18.83 -17.80 11.91
N ASP A 53 -18.69 -19.11 12.13
CA ASP A 53 -19.72 -19.83 12.84
C ASP A 53 -19.84 -19.19 14.23
N GLY A 54 -21.06 -18.78 14.58
CA GLY A 54 -21.35 -18.10 15.85
C GLY A 54 -21.20 -19.02 17.07
N SER A 55 -19.99 -19.51 17.34
CA SER A 55 -19.64 -20.12 18.61
C SER A 55 -18.72 -19.19 19.40
N ASP A 56 -19.31 -18.65 20.46
CA ASP A 56 -18.64 -17.99 21.57
C ASP A 56 -17.50 -18.88 22.13
N ASP A 57 -16.24 -18.54 21.84
CA ASP A 57 -15.12 -18.94 22.70
C ASP A 57 -14.76 -17.76 23.60
N LYS A 58 -15.50 -17.71 24.72
CA LYS A 58 -15.22 -16.86 25.87
C LYS A 58 -14.11 -17.46 26.71
N ASP A 59 -12.88 -17.54 26.20
CA ASP A 59 -11.72 -17.74 27.05
C ASP A 59 -10.52 -17.01 26.43
N GLY A 60 -10.02 -16.01 27.15
CA GLY A 60 -8.92 -15.14 26.72
C GLY A 60 -7.57 -15.83 26.73
N GLU A 61 -7.38 -16.76 25.81
CA GLU A 61 -6.06 -17.23 25.38
C GLU A 61 -5.94 -17.01 23.86
N SER A 62 -4.99 -16.15 23.49
CA SER A 62 -4.52 -16.01 22.11
C SER A 62 -3.97 -17.36 21.65
N SER A 63 -4.77 -18.11 20.91
CA SER A 63 -4.36 -19.37 20.31
C SER A 63 -4.62 -19.37 18.81
N GLY A 64 -3.54 -19.20 18.04
CA GLY A 64 -3.36 -19.80 16.73
C GLY A 64 -3.91 -19.02 15.54
N ASP A 65 -3.07 -18.17 14.97
CA ASP A 65 -2.70 -18.23 13.55
C ASP A 65 -3.68 -19.01 12.64
N LYS A 66 -4.75 -18.36 12.21
CA LYS A 66 -5.27 -18.60 10.86
C LYS A 66 -4.62 -17.52 9.99
N GLY A 67 -3.35 -17.75 9.72
CA GLY A 67 -2.42 -16.77 9.18
C GLY A 67 -2.93 -16.10 7.92
N SER A 68 -2.65 -14.80 7.83
CA SER A 68 -2.65 -14.11 6.55
C SER A 68 -1.85 -14.96 5.54
N PRO A 69 -2.32 -15.16 4.29
CA PRO A 69 -1.61 -15.98 3.31
C PRO A 69 -0.29 -15.34 2.82
N CYS A 70 0.07 -14.18 3.37
CA CYS A 70 1.31 -13.48 3.07
C CYS A 70 2.08 -13.08 4.33
N THR A 71 3.40 -12.99 4.15
CA THR A 71 4.37 -12.40 5.06
C THR A 71 5.03 -11.21 4.35
N ASP A 72 5.89 -10.46 5.05
CA ASP A 72 6.70 -9.38 4.47
C ASP A 72 7.55 -9.83 3.26
N THR A 73 7.78 -11.14 3.13
CA THR A 73 8.68 -11.73 2.13
C THR A 73 8.02 -12.70 1.15
N SER A 74 6.78 -13.10 1.38
CA SER A 74 6.12 -14.14 0.58
C SER A 74 4.62 -13.92 0.51
N ASP A 75 4.03 -14.31 -0.61
CA ASP A 75 2.58 -14.31 -0.82
C ASP A 75 2.22 -15.58 -1.57
N GLU A 76 1.55 -16.52 -0.90
CA GLU A 76 1.22 -17.83 -1.47
C GLU A 76 0.20 -17.75 -2.61
N ASN A 77 -0.56 -16.65 -2.68
CA ASN A 77 -1.57 -16.44 -3.71
C ASN A 77 -1.00 -15.77 -4.97
N MET A 78 0.24 -15.28 -4.93
CA MET A 78 0.91 -14.80 -6.12
C MET A 78 1.24 -15.97 -7.07
N PRO A 79 0.87 -15.92 -8.36
CA PRO A 79 1.17 -16.97 -9.31
C PRO A 79 2.68 -17.24 -9.43
N SER A 80 3.10 -18.40 -8.92
CA SER A 80 4.51 -18.81 -8.90
C SER A 80 5.14 -18.74 -10.29
N GLY A 81 6.34 -18.16 -10.36
CA GLY A 81 7.12 -18.03 -11.60
C GLY A 81 6.54 -17.07 -12.66
N THR A 82 5.40 -16.42 -12.40
CA THR A 82 4.77 -15.49 -13.36
C THR A 82 5.25 -14.06 -13.15
N TYR A 83 5.38 -13.65 -11.89
CA TYR A 83 5.81 -12.30 -11.51
C TYR A 83 7.10 -12.43 -10.69
N PRO A 84 8.25 -11.96 -11.21
CA PRO A 84 9.51 -12.03 -10.48
C PRO A 84 9.39 -11.38 -9.10
N ARG A 85 9.69 -12.16 -8.07
CA ARG A 85 9.80 -11.69 -6.68
C ARG A 85 11.20 -11.13 -6.46
N THR A 86 11.29 -9.91 -5.95
CA THR A 86 12.56 -9.29 -5.56
C THR A 86 12.48 -8.85 -4.12
N CYS A 87 13.58 -8.99 -3.37
CA CYS A 87 13.65 -8.66 -1.95
C CYS A 87 14.88 -7.80 -1.67
N ILE A 88 14.76 -6.92 -0.70
CA ILE A 88 15.86 -6.12 -0.15
C ILE A 88 15.85 -6.19 1.37
N GLU A 89 17.02 -6.03 1.96
CA GLU A 89 17.16 -5.81 3.39
C GLU A 89 16.87 -4.34 3.71
N THR A 90 16.04 -4.12 4.72
CA THR A 90 15.76 -2.77 5.23
C THR A 90 16.03 -2.72 6.73
N SER A 91 16.06 -1.51 7.29
CA SER A 91 16.10 -1.31 8.74
C SER A 91 14.95 -1.97 9.50
N ALA A 92 13.82 -2.26 8.85
CA ALA A 92 12.67 -2.97 9.41
C ALA A 92 12.62 -4.47 9.05
N GLY A 93 13.69 -5.02 8.45
CA GLY A 93 13.78 -6.40 8.00
C GLY A 93 13.66 -6.55 6.48
N THR A 94 13.66 -7.80 6.01
CA THR A 94 13.55 -8.12 4.58
C THR A 94 12.17 -7.71 4.06
N ARG A 95 12.15 -6.93 2.97
CA ARG A 95 10.91 -6.49 2.31
C ARG A 95 10.94 -6.91 0.84
N CYS A 96 9.84 -7.46 0.35
CA CYS A 96 9.75 -7.96 -1.02
C CYS A 96 8.62 -7.31 -1.83
N TRP A 97 8.74 -7.43 -3.14
CA TRP A 97 7.73 -7.02 -4.12
C TRP A 97 7.72 -7.94 -5.32
N TYR A 98 6.69 -7.79 -6.14
CA TYR A 98 6.50 -8.52 -7.39
C TYR A 98 6.40 -7.56 -8.56
N THR A 99 7.07 -7.88 -9.66
CA THR A 99 7.10 -7.03 -10.86
C THR A 99 6.30 -7.67 -11.98
N TYR A 100 5.49 -6.87 -12.67
CA TYR A 100 4.86 -7.22 -13.93
C TYR A 100 5.41 -6.37 -15.07
N THR A 101 5.91 -7.04 -16.11
CA THR A 101 6.41 -6.40 -17.33
C THR A 101 5.62 -6.96 -18.52
N PRO A 102 4.72 -6.17 -19.13
CA PRO A 102 3.94 -6.59 -20.29
C PRO A 102 4.83 -6.96 -21.48
N SER A 103 4.33 -7.82 -22.38
CA SER A 103 5.09 -8.27 -23.56
C SER A 103 5.45 -7.17 -24.56
N GLY A 104 4.79 -6.01 -24.50
CA GLY A 104 5.13 -4.84 -25.33
C GLY A 104 6.24 -3.96 -24.77
N VAL A 105 6.78 -4.28 -23.58
CA VAL A 105 8.00 -3.67 -23.05
C VAL A 105 9.20 -4.27 -23.78
N VAL A 106 9.94 -3.44 -24.51
CA VAL A 106 11.11 -3.85 -25.29
C VAL A 106 12.39 -3.28 -24.70
N GLU A 107 13.47 -4.05 -24.84
CA GLU A 107 14.81 -3.64 -24.43
C GLU A 107 15.25 -2.35 -25.17
N GLY A 108 15.92 -1.45 -24.44
CA GLY A 108 16.43 -0.18 -24.99
C GLY A 108 15.41 0.97 -25.01
N SER A 109 14.18 0.77 -24.54
CA SER A 109 13.19 1.82 -24.30
C SER A 109 12.88 1.94 -22.80
N THR A 110 12.33 3.07 -22.34
CA THR A 110 11.89 3.26 -20.95
C THR A 110 10.38 3.43 -20.88
N TYR A 111 9.78 2.91 -19.81
CA TYR A 111 8.32 2.78 -19.68
C TYR A 111 7.83 3.38 -18.36
N PRO A 112 6.62 3.93 -18.32
CA PRO A 112 6.04 4.38 -17.06
C PRO A 112 5.97 3.24 -16.03
N LEU A 113 6.11 3.60 -14.76
CA LEU A 113 5.99 2.66 -13.63
C LEU A 113 4.75 3.02 -12.81
N VAL A 114 3.94 2.01 -12.48
CA VAL A 114 2.86 2.11 -11.50
C VAL A 114 3.17 1.19 -10.31
N ILE A 115 3.23 1.77 -9.12
CA ILE A 115 3.40 1.02 -7.86
C ILE A 115 2.03 0.89 -7.19
N ASP A 116 1.49 -0.32 -7.16
CA ASP A 116 0.11 -0.61 -6.73
C ASP A 116 0.07 -1.31 -5.37
N MET A 117 -0.37 -0.58 -4.33
CA MET A 117 -0.32 -0.99 -2.93
C MET A 117 -1.67 -1.51 -2.43
N HIS A 118 -1.63 -2.65 -1.74
CA HIS A 118 -2.83 -3.29 -1.16
C HIS A 118 -3.40 -2.54 0.04
N GLY A 119 -4.65 -2.80 0.39
CA GLY A 119 -5.28 -2.30 1.61
C GLY A 119 -4.70 -2.92 2.88
N GLY A 120 -4.99 -2.34 4.04
CA GLY A 120 -4.50 -2.87 5.32
C GLY A 120 -5.00 -4.28 5.64
N GLY A 121 -4.12 -5.10 6.21
CA GLY A 121 -4.32 -6.53 6.42
C GLY A 121 -4.30 -7.38 5.15
N GLY A 122 -4.01 -6.80 3.99
CA GLY A 122 -4.00 -7.48 2.69
C GLY A 122 -2.61 -7.93 2.23
N CYS A 123 -2.59 -8.51 1.03
CA CYS A 123 -1.41 -9.04 0.36
C CYS A 123 -1.19 -8.43 -1.04
N ALA A 124 0.03 -8.54 -1.58
CA ALA A 124 0.34 -8.09 -2.94
C ALA A 124 -0.59 -8.73 -4.00
N SER A 125 -0.99 -9.99 -3.79
CA SER A 125 -1.94 -10.72 -4.64
C SER A 125 -3.32 -10.04 -4.71
N ASP A 126 -3.74 -9.37 -3.64
CA ASP A 126 -5.06 -8.74 -3.56
C ASP A 126 -5.14 -7.56 -4.53
N SER A 127 -4.11 -6.70 -4.50
CA SER A 127 -3.98 -5.62 -5.48
C SER A 127 -3.84 -6.16 -6.89
N MET A 128 -2.95 -7.14 -7.11
CA MET A 128 -2.75 -7.75 -8.43
C MET A 128 -4.07 -8.27 -9.04
N ALA A 129 -4.91 -8.92 -8.22
CA ALA A 129 -6.15 -9.53 -8.67
C ALA A 129 -7.31 -8.53 -8.83
N MET A 130 -7.39 -7.49 -7.99
CA MET A 130 -8.60 -6.67 -7.86
C MET A 130 -8.46 -5.24 -8.41
N SER A 131 -7.24 -4.72 -8.61
CA SER A 131 -7.03 -3.30 -8.92
C SER A 131 -7.25 -2.95 -10.39
N GLY A 132 -7.15 -3.92 -11.30
CA GLY A 132 -7.26 -3.72 -12.75
C GLY A 132 -5.96 -3.25 -13.44
N TRP A 133 -4.91 -2.91 -12.69
CA TRP A 133 -3.66 -2.37 -13.25
C TRP A 133 -2.90 -3.36 -14.13
N LYS A 134 -2.94 -4.66 -13.82
CA LYS A 134 -2.30 -5.71 -14.64
C LYS A 134 -2.87 -5.74 -16.06
N SER A 135 -4.19 -5.77 -16.19
CA SER A 135 -4.87 -5.83 -17.50
C SER A 135 -4.63 -4.56 -18.30
N LEU A 136 -4.66 -3.41 -17.65
CA LEU A 136 -4.40 -2.14 -18.31
C LEU A 136 -2.94 -2.00 -18.78
N ALA A 137 -1.99 -2.56 -18.02
CA ALA A 137 -0.57 -2.59 -18.39
C ALA A 137 -0.34 -3.32 -19.72
N ASP A 138 -1.11 -4.37 -20.01
CA ASP A 138 -1.05 -5.09 -21.29
C ASP A 138 -1.51 -4.22 -22.48
N GLU A 139 -2.44 -3.31 -22.24
CA GLU A 139 -3.01 -2.43 -23.28
C GLU A 139 -2.13 -1.19 -23.52
N GLU A 140 -1.61 -0.60 -22.45
CA GLU A 140 -0.96 0.71 -22.45
C GLU A 140 0.57 0.63 -22.36
N ASN A 141 1.13 -0.57 -22.17
CA ASN A 141 2.56 -0.84 -22.07
C ASN A 141 3.26 -0.03 -20.96
N PHE A 142 2.90 -0.27 -19.71
CA PHE A 142 3.62 0.23 -18.54
C PHE A 142 3.96 -0.91 -17.57
N ILE A 143 4.92 -0.68 -16.69
CA ILE A 143 5.36 -1.65 -15.68
C ILE A 143 4.48 -1.49 -14.45
N VAL A 144 4.09 -2.60 -13.82
CA VAL A 144 3.40 -2.60 -12.53
C VAL A 144 4.29 -3.27 -11.49
N ILE A 145 4.39 -2.69 -10.29
CA ILE A 145 5.01 -3.33 -9.13
C ILE A 145 3.98 -3.43 -8.01
N TRP A 146 3.85 -4.62 -7.43
CA TRP A 146 3.06 -4.88 -6.23
C TRP A 146 3.99 -5.12 -5.04
N PRO A 147 4.26 -4.10 -4.22
CA PRO A 147 5.02 -4.24 -3.00
C PRO A 147 4.19 -4.87 -1.87
N GLN A 148 4.85 -5.61 -0.99
CA GLN A 148 4.23 -6.18 0.21
C GLN A 148 4.43 -5.27 1.42
N GLY A 149 3.33 -4.86 2.05
CA GLY A 149 3.31 -4.12 3.30
C GLY A 149 3.83 -4.97 4.47
N SER A 150 4.50 -4.34 5.44
CA SER A 150 5.03 -5.04 6.61
C SER A 150 3.89 -5.44 7.54
N GLY A 151 3.79 -6.73 7.86
CA GLY A 151 2.65 -7.30 8.57
C GLY A 151 1.31 -7.16 7.84
N GLY A 152 1.34 -6.95 6.52
CA GLY A 152 0.14 -6.60 5.74
C GLY A 152 -0.31 -5.14 5.91
N GLU A 153 0.53 -4.29 6.51
CA GLU A 153 0.22 -2.90 6.82
C GLU A 153 1.19 -1.91 6.14
N TRP A 154 0.86 -0.60 6.21
CA TRP A 154 1.60 0.52 5.63
C TRP A 154 1.73 1.65 6.64
N GLY A 155 2.90 2.27 6.67
CA GLY A 155 3.17 3.49 7.39
C GLY A 155 2.48 4.68 6.75
N VAL A 156 1.26 5.01 7.16
CA VAL A 156 0.48 6.09 6.52
C VAL A 156 0.63 7.46 7.19
N ALA A 157 1.18 7.50 8.41
CA ALA A 157 1.53 8.74 9.09
C ALA A 157 2.95 9.17 8.71
N GLY A 158 3.16 10.47 8.43
CA GLY A 158 4.39 11.02 7.88
C GLY A 158 5.69 10.72 8.64
N SER A 159 6.85 11.02 8.02
CA SER A 159 8.19 10.69 8.52
C SER A 159 8.55 11.21 9.92
N GLU A 160 7.89 12.25 10.41
CA GLU A 160 8.15 12.88 11.73
C GLU A 160 7.37 12.22 12.90
N TRP A 161 6.68 11.10 12.64
CA TRP A 161 5.77 10.46 13.61
C TRP A 161 6.48 9.63 14.70
N GLU A 162 7.81 9.48 14.70
CA GLU A 162 8.55 8.86 15.83
C GLU A 162 8.27 9.57 17.17
N THR A 163 7.85 10.84 17.13
CA THR A 163 7.51 11.63 18.33
C THR A 163 6.06 11.50 18.79
N VAL A 164 5.18 10.90 17.97
CA VAL A 164 3.76 10.76 18.31
C VAL A 164 3.51 9.34 18.80
N ASN A 165 3.67 9.20 20.11
CA ASN A 165 3.18 8.07 20.89
C ASN A 165 1.74 7.70 20.48
N SER A 166 1.41 6.41 20.59
CA SER A 166 0.21 5.68 20.20
C SER A 166 -1.15 6.18 20.75
N GLU A 167 -1.28 7.44 21.15
CA GLU A 167 -2.45 7.98 21.84
C GLU A 167 -3.18 9.10 21.07
N THR A 168 -2.59 9.70 20.05
CA THR A 168 -3.33 10.59 19.13
C THR A 168 -3.89 9.80 17.98
N LEU A 169 -4.95 9.07 18.32
CA LEU A 169 -5.98 8.58 17.42
C LEU A 169 -6.22 9.66 16.36
N ALA A 170 -6.09 9.32 15.08
CA ALA A 170 -6.81 10.06 14.05
C ALA A 170 -8.26 10.19 14.51
N GLU A 171 -8.86 11.38 14.43
CA GLU A 171 -10.28 11.58 14.78
C GLU A 171 -11.10 10.44 14.17
N GLY A 172 -11.70 9.58 15.02
CA GLY A 172 -12.32 8.33 14.59
C GLY A 172 -11.80 7.05 15.26
N GLY A 173 -10.78 7.13 16.11
CA GLY A 173 -10.40 6.02 17.00
C GLY A 173 -9.58 4.89 16.33
N LYS A 174 -8.89 5.19 15.23
CA LYS A 174 -8.17 4.18 14.43
C LYS A 174 -6.65 4.29 14.62
N ALA A 175 -5.98 3.14 14.67
CA ALA A 175 -4.52 3.06 14.83
C ALA A 175 -3.80 3.44 13.53
N THR A 176 -2.71 4.19 13.63
CA THR A 176 -1.76 4.44 12.54
C THR A 176 -0.54 3.54 12.73
N PHE A 177 -0.03 2.95 11.64
CA PHE A 177 1.19 2.16 11.67
C PHE A 177 2.39 3.06 11.34
N ASN A 178 3.53 2.84 12.00
CA ASN A 178 4.79 3.49 11.66
C ASN A 178 5.75 2.42 11.13
N ALA A 179 5.98 2.42 9.82
CA ALA A 179 6.97 1.58 9.17
C ALA A 179 7.77 2.44 8.18
N PRO A 180 9.05 2.09 7.92
CA PRO A 180 9.92 2.80 6.99
C PRO A 180 9.54 2.50 5.53
N ASP A 181 8.25 2.60 5.19
CA ASP A 181 7.76 2.29 3.85
C ASP A 181 8.21 3.31 2.82
N VAL A 182 8.50 4.56 3.22
CA VAL A 182 9.06 5.56 2.31
C VAL A 182 10.46 5.13 1.82
N SER A 183 11.36 4.71 2.73
CA SER A 183 12.70 4.26 2.32
C SER A 183 12.64 2.93 1.56
N PHE A 184 11.74 2.02 1.95
CA PHE A 184 11.47 0.79 1.20
C PHE A 184 11.03 1.06 -0.24
N LEU A 185 10.01 1.92 -0.45
CA LEU A 185 9.52 2.25 -1.79
C LEU A 185 10.59 2.94 -2.64
N THR A 186 11.38 3.84 -2.05
CA THR A 186 12.53 4.47 -2.75
C THR A 186 13.59 3.43 -3.13
N SER A 187 13.91 2.50 -2.24
CA SER A 187 14.89 1.44 -2.48
C SER A 187 14.39 0.44 -3.54
N LEU A 188 13.11 0.11 -3.55
CA LEU A 188 12.47 -0.70 -4.58
C LEU A 188 12.58 -0.05 -5.97
N ILE A 189 12.28 1.25 -6.10
CA ILE A 189 12.39 1.98 -7.36
C ILE A 189 13.84 2.00 -7.87
N SER A 190 14.81 2.17 -6.97
CA SER A 190 16.23 2.19 -7.33
C SER A 190 16.83 0.81 -7.61
N THR A 191 16.19 -0.27 -7.15
CA THR A 191 16.69 -1.65 -7.26
C THR A 191 16.03 -2.44 -8.39
N THR A 192 14.83 -2.03 -8.84
CA THR A 192 14.15 -2.75 -9.92
C THR A 192 15.00 -2.78 -11.20
N SER A 193 15.11 -3.94 -11.82
CA SER A 193 15.80 -4.11 -13.10
C SER A 193 14.91 -3.76 -14.30
N ALA A 194 13.64 -3.40 -14.07
CA ALA A 194 12.71 -3.07 -15.13
C ALA A 194 13.09 -1.73 -15.79
N PRO A 195 12.90 -1.57 -17.11
CA PRO A 195 13.31 -0.37 -17.82
C PRO A 195 12.32 0.78 -17.59
N ILE A 196 12.42 1.41 -16.43
CA ILE A 196 11.49 2.48 -16.01
C ILE A 196 11.87 3.84 -16.60
N ASN A 197 10.86 4.67 -16.86
CA ASN A 197 11.03 6.07 -17.20
C ASN A 197 10.97 6.89 -15.89
N PRO A 198 12.09 7.51 -15.45
CA PRO A 198 12.11 8.26 -14.20
C PRO A 198 11.13 9.43 -14.19
N GLU A 199 10.81 10.03 -15.35
CA GLU A 199 9.85 11.14 -15.40
C GLU A 199 8.40 10.71 -15.14
N ARG A 200 8.08 9.41 -15.24
CA ARG A 200 6.70 8.87 -15.25
C ARG A 200 6.55 7.70 -14.29
N ILE A 201 6.81 7.95 -13.02
CA ILE A 201 6.56 7.03 -11.91
C ILE A 201 5.32 7.49 -11.17
N TYR A 202 4.37 6.58 -10.96
CA TYR A 202 3.11 6.83 -10.26
C TYR A 202 2.90 5.83 -9.13
N THR A 203 2.29 6.28 -8.03
CA THR A 203 1.83 5.42 -6.95
C THR A 203 0.32 5.27 -6.98
N THR A 204 -0.19 4.12 -6.56
CA THR A 204 -1.62 3.86 -6.45
C THR A 204 -1.88 2.88 -5.31
N GLY A 205 -3.12 2.83 -4.85
CA GLY A 205 -3.56 1.76 -3.96
C GLY A 205 -5.02 1.88 -3.57
N PHE A 206 -5.45 0.96 -2.71
CA PHE A 206 -6.76 0.94 -2.09
C PHE A 206 -6.64 1.12 -0.58
N SER A 207 -7.61 1.81 0.03
CA SER A 207 -7.69 2.01 1.48
C SER A 207 -6.35 2.50 2.03
N MET A 208 -5.73 1.78 2.95
CA MET A 208 -4.45 2.15 3.53
C MET A 208 -3.29 2.23 2.51
N GLY A 209 -3.27 1.39 1.47
CA GLY A 209 -2.30 1.51 0.37
C GLY A 209 -2.49 2.80 -0.43
N CYS A 210 -3.73 3.29 -0.54
CA CYS A 210 -4.04 4.59 -1.14
C CYS A 210 -3.52 5.75 -0.28
N MET A 211 -3.69 5.66 1.03
CA MET A 211 -3.13 6.65 1.96
C MET A 211 -1.59 6.68 1.88
N MET A 212 -0.95 5.51 1.76
CA MET A 212 0.49 5.40 1.53
C MET A 212 0.91 5.99 0.17
N ALA A 213 0.13 5.78 -0.89
CA ALA A 213 0.38 6.39 -2.20
C ALA A 213 0.41 7.91 -2.14
N LEU A 214 -0.53 8.51 -1.41
CA LEU A 214 -0.60 9.95 -1.18
C LEU A 214 0.54 10.46 -0.30
N ARG A 215 0.89 9.72 0.78
CA ARG A 215 2.04 10.05 1.63
C ARG A 215 3.33 10.04 0.82
N TYR A 216 3.55 9.00 0.02
CA TYR A 216 4.76 8.88 -0.80
C TYR A 216 4.87 10.02 -1.81
N LEU A 217 3.77 10.42 -2.46
CA LEU A 217 3.78 11.61 -3.31
C LEU A 217 4.11 12.89 -2.53
N LEU A 218 3.55 13.07 -1.34
CA LEU A 218 3.80 14.24 -0.51
C LEU A 218 5.30 14.37 -0.15
N GLU A 219 5.91 13.26 0.29
CA GLU A 219 7.29 13.23 0.77
C GLU A 219 8.33 13.07 -0.35
N LYS A 220 7.95 12.40 -1.45
CA LYS A 220 8.83 11.98 -2.54
C LYS A 220 8.35 12.42 -3.93
N SER A 221 7.77 13.61 -4.04
CA SER A 221 7.45 14.24 -5.33
C SER A 221 8.68 14.56 -6.20
N ASP A 222 9.88 14.47 -5.63
CA ASP A 222 11.18 14.40 -6.30
C ASP A 222 11.53 13.00 -6.84
N ILE A 223 10.72 11.97 -6.57
CA ILE A 223 10.77 10.62 -7.17
C ILE A 223 9.49 10.20 -7.94
N VAL A 224 8.31 10.71 -7.60
CA VAL A 224 7.04 10.34 -8.28
C VAL A 224 6.29 11.53 -8.85
N ALA A 225 5.72 11.34 -10.03
CA ALA A 225 4.99 12.37 -10.78
C ALA A 225 3.55 12.55 -10.31
N GLY A 226 2.94 11.50 -9.76
CA GLY A 226 1.57 11.58 -9.27
C GLY A 226 1.11 10.32 -8.54
N ALA A 227 -0.07 10.41 -7.96
CA ALA A 227 -0.68 9.34 -7.19
C ALA A 227 -2.17 9.16 -7.49
N HIS A 228 -2.62 7.92 -7.43
CA HIS A 228 -4.03 7.55 -7.37
C HIS A 228 -4.38 7.02 -5.98
N CYS A 229 -5.52 7.45 -5.43
CA CYS A 229 -6.01 6.99 -4.12
C CYS A 229 -7.45 6.51 -4.25
N HIS A 230 -7.70 5.20 -4.08
CA HIS A 230 -9.05 4.64 -4.01
C HIS A 230 -9.48 4.36 -2.56
N GLY A 231 -10.58 4.96 -2.12
CA GLY A 231 -11.19 4.65 -0.81
C GLY A 231 -10.37 5.12 0.39
N GLY A 232 -9.74 6.29 0.32
CA GLY A 232 -8.95 6.83 1.42
C GLY A 232 -8.58 8.30 1.23
N TYR A 233 -7.67 8.79 2.07
CA TYR A 233 -7.20 10.17 2.05
C TYR A 233 -5.76 10.30 2.56
N LEU A 234 -5.11 11.44 2.32
CA LEU A 234 -3.82 11.74 2.93
C LEU A 234 -4.02 11.93 4.43
N VAL A 235 -3.45 11.03 5.23
CA VAL A 235 -3.32 11.22 6.67
C VAL A 235 -2.29 12.32 6.88
N THR A 236 -2.75 13.51 7.21
CA THR A 236 -1.86 14.68 7.34
C THR A 236 -0.91 14.52 8.52
N PRO A 237 0.36 14.91 8.37
CA PRO A 237 1.28 15.01 9.51
C PRO A 237 0.72 15.93 10.60
N THR A 238 1.12 15.71 11.85
CA THR A 238 0.76 16.52 13.01
C THR A 238 1.12 18.00 12.81
N ALA A 239 0.42 18.87 13.55
CA ALA A 239 0.66 20.31 13.53
C ALA A 239 2.14 20.64 13.81
N GLY A 240 2.78 21.36 12.89
CA GLY A 240 4.21 21.74 12.97
C GLY A 240 5.09 21.17 11.87
N THR A 241 4.61 20.19 11.11
CA THR A 241 5.33 19.61 9.97
C THR A 241 5.08 20.43 8.70
N SER A 242 6.14 20.93 8.06
CA SER A 242 6.05 21.69 6.80
C SER A 242 6.66 20.88 5.66
N ILE A 243 5.91 19.92 5.13
CA ILE A 243 6.27 19.20 3.90
C ILE A 243 5.44 19.81 2.77
N THR A 244 6.10 20.23 1.70
CA THR A 244 5.46 20.77 0.50
C THR A 244 5.99 19.99 -0.70
N PRO A 245 5.12 19.32 -1.47
CA PRO A 245 5.56 18.60 -2.65
C PRO A 245 5.93 19.57 -3.77
N ASN A 246 6.61 19.07 -4.80
CA ASN A 246 6.83 19.81 -6.03
C ASN A 246 5.50 20.22 -6.68
N THR A 247 5.49 21.35 -7.37
CA THR A 247 4.34 21.80 -8.16
C THR A 247 4.14 20.94 -9.40
N GLY A 248 2.92 20.91 -9.96
CA GLY A 248 2.63 20.17 -11.19
C GLY A 248 2.49 18.65 -11.02
N ILE A 249 2.40 18.17 -9.77
CA ILE A 249 2.06 16.79 -9.44
C ILE A 249 0.63 16.41 -9.88
N GLY A 250 0.42 15.13 -10.16
CA GLY A 250 -0.89 14.58 -10.50
C GLY A 250 -1.53 13.88 -9.31
N VAL A 251 -2.81 14.13 -9.04
CA VAL A 251 -3.54 13.41 -7.99
C VAL A 251 -4.92 13.01 -8.49
N TYR A 252 -5.20 11.72 -8.50
CA TYR A 252 -6.53 11.18 -8.81
C TYR A 252 -7.10 10.50 -7.59
N MET A 253 -8.13 11.09 -6.98
CA MET A 253 -8.83 10.49 -5.85
C MET A 253 -10.12 9.86 -6.33
N THR A 254 -10.40 8.64 -5.91
CA THR A 254 -11.62 7.90 -6.24
C THR A 254 -12.19 7.23 -4.99
N GLY A 255 -13.50 7.04 -4.96
CA GLY A 255 -14.14 6.34 -3.85
C GLY A 255 -15.65 6.51 -3.89
N GLY A 256 -16.33 5.87 -2.94
CA GLY A 256 -17.77 5.85 -2.89
C GLY A 256 -18.39 6.92 -1.99
N SER A 257 -19.66 7.24 -2.22
CA SER A 257 -20.41 8.12 -1.30
C SER A 257 -20.75 7.47 0.04
N ASP A 258 -20.73 6.12 0.08
CA ASP A 258 -21.09 5.32 1.25
C ASP A 258 -19.83 4.71 1.89
N ASP A 259 -18.65 5.20 1.49
CA ASP A 259 -17.36 4.86 2.06
C ASP A 259 -16.90 5.92 3.07
N ASP A 260 -16.96 5.57 4.35
CA ASP A 260 -16.51 6.43 5.45
C ASP A 260 -15.02 6.81 5.36
N TRP A 261 -14.19 5.96 4.76
CA TRP A 261 -12.78 6.27 4.52
C TRP A 261 -12.56 7.27 3.40
N TYR A 262 -13.59 7.57 2.61
CA TYR A 262 -13.54 8.55 1.54
C TYR A 262 -14.33 9.84 1.83
N ALA A 263 -14.96 9.91 3.02
CA ALA A 263 -15.75 11.07 3.45
C ALA A 263 -14.96 12.39 3.45
N MET A 264 -13.65 12.32 3.74
CA MET A 264 -12.76 13.50 3.77
C MET A 264 -12.27 13.95 2.38
N SER A 265 -12.62 13.24 1.31
CA SER A 265 -12.10 13.49 -0.05
C SER A 265 -12.26 14.94 -0.52
N SER A 266 -13.33 15.63 -0.16
CA SER A 266 -13.55 17.04 -0.55
C SER A 266 -12.49 17.98 0.06
N SER A 267 -12.18 17.81 1.35
CA SER A 267 -11.12 18.59 2.01
C SER A 267 -9.74 18.28 1.43
N GLN A 268 -9.51 17.01 1.08
CA GLN A 268 -8.26 16.51 0.53
C GLN A 268 -8.03 17.00 -0.89
N PHE A 269 -9.08 17.07 -1.70
CA PHE A 269 -9.04 17.72 -3.01
C PHE A 269 -8.54 19.16 -2.91
N ASN A 270 -8.98 19.91 -1.89
CA ASN A 270 -8.51 21.29 -1.69
C ASN A 270 -7.02 21.36 -1.32
N ILE A 271 -6.54 20.45 -0.46
CA ILE A 271 -5.12 20.36 -0.12
C ILE A 271 -4.28 20.09 -1.37
N TRP A 272 -4.65 19.09 -2.16
CA TRP A 272 -3.87 18.68 -3.33
C TRP A 272 -3.92 19.69 -4.47
N LYS A 273 -5.06 20.34 -4.73
CA LYS A 273 -5.12 21.40 -5.74
C LYS A 273 -4.25 22.60 -5.33
N ASP A 274 -4.21 22.94 -4.04
CA ASP A 274 -3.39 24.05 -3.54
C ASP A 274 -1.89 23.75 -3.66
N PHE A 275 -1.48 22.48 -3.49
CA PHE A 275 -0.12 22.03 -3.75
C PHE A 275 0.23 22.00 -5.25
N SER A 276 -0.68 21.51 -6.09
CA SER A 276 -0.39 21.31 -7.52
C SER A 276 -0.45 22.62 -8.30
N ASP A 277 -1.56 23.35 -8.21
CA ASP A 277 -1.83 24.61 -8.90
C ASP A 277 -2.96 25.38 -8.18
N PRO A 278 -2.64 26.31 -7.26
CA PRO A 278 -3.66 27.05 -6.52
C PRO A 278 -4.48 28.03 -7.40
N THR A 279 -4.11 28.20 -8.67
CA THR A 279 -4.76 29.11 -9.62
C THR A 279 -5.70 28.40 -10.60
N CYS A 280 -5.77 27.07 -10.55
CA CYS A 280 -6.61 26.30 -11.45
C CYS A 280 -8.11 26.63 -11.26
N THR A 281 -8.87 26.47 -12.33
CA THR A 281 -10.34 26.62 -12.30
C THR A 281 -10.99 25.27 -12.09
N GLU A 282 -11.79 25.15 -11.03
CA GLU A 282 -12.53 23.93 -10.74
C GLU A 282 -13.67 23.71 -11.74
N SER A 283 -13.84 22.46 -12.17
CA SER A 283 -14.96 22.00 -12.97
C SER A 283 -15.55 20.74 -12.33
N THR A 284 -16.88 20.60 -12.35
CA THR A 284 -17.57 19.40 -11.87
C THR A 284 -18.51 18.88 -12.93
N THR A 285 -18.44 17.58 -13.21
CA THR A 285 -19.29 16.89 -14.18
C THR A 285 -19.82 15.58 -13.60
N SER A 286 -21.06 15.25 -13.91
CA SER A 286 -21.64 13.94 -13.58
C SER A 286 -21.74 13.07 -14.84
N TYR A 287 -21.43 11.79 -14.69
CA TYR A 287 -21.48 10.82 -15.78
C TYR A 287 -21.75 9.41 -15.24
N THR A 288 -22.03 8.49 -16.16
CA THR A 288 -22.29 7.08 -15.85
C THR A 288 -21.08 6.24 -16.24
N LEU A 289 -20.47 5.58 -15.27
CA LEU A 289 -19.45 4.57 -15.50
C LEU A 289 -20.07 3.33 -16.14
N SER A 290 -19.38 2.76 -17.12
CA SER A 290 -19.77 1.45 -17.66
C SER A 290 -19.33 0.34 -16.71
N GLY A 291 -19.99 -0.81 -16.76
CA GLY A 291 -19.64 -1.99 -15.95
C GLY A 291 -20.75 -2.46 -15.01
N THR A 292 -20.43 -3.45 -14.19
CA THR A 292 -21.38 -4.16 -13.31
C THR A 292 -21.55 -3.51 -11.94
N LYS A 293 -20.58 -2.68 -11.50
CA LYS A 293 -20.64 -1.93 -10.24
C LYS A 293 -21.38 -0.60 -10.44
N LEU A 294 -21.90 -0.04 -9.34
CA LEU A 294 -22.58 1.26 -9.26
C LEU A 294 -22.00 2.29 -10.24
N THR A 295 -22.88 2.94 -10.99
CA THR A 295 -22.49 3.59 -12.25
C THR A 295 -22.60 5.11 -12.21
N SER A 296 -23.53 5.68 -11.44
CA SER A 296 -23.66 7.13 -11.34
C SER A 296 -22.49 7.73 -10.56
N SER A 297 -21.78 8.68 -11.18
CA SER A 297 -20.57 9.26 -10.62
C SER A 297 -20.49 10.77 -10.85
N THR A 298 -19.78 11.46 -9.97
CA THR A 298 -19.47 12.89 -10.11
C THR A 298 -17.97 13.09 -9.95
N ILE A 299 -17.35 13.77 -10.90
CA ILE A 299 -15.93 14.14 -10.85
C ILE A 299 -15.78 15.64 -10.72
N THR A 300 -14.93 16.08 -9.79
CA THR A 300 -14.45 17.45 -9.67
C THR A 300 -12.97 17.48 -10.07
N THR A 301 -12.57 18.41 -10.93
CA THR A 301 -11.21 18.51 -11.49
C THR A 301 -10.67 19.93 -11.37
N CYS A 302 -9.38 20.09 -11.10
CA CYS A 302 -8.66 21.36 -11.11
C CYS A 302 -7.20 21.08 -11.50
N GLY A 303 -6.80 21.50 -12.71
CA GLY A 303 -5.49 21.13 -13.26
C GLY A 303 -5.31 19.61 -13.32
N SER A 304 -4.20 19.12 -12.77
CA SER A 304 -3.86 17.68 -12.68
C SER A 304 -4.43 16.98 -11.44
N VAL A 305 -5.31 17.65 -10.68
CA VAL A 305 -5.95 17.10 -9.48
C VAL A 305 -7.42 16.82 -9.77
N SER A 306 -7.87 15.61 -9.45
CA SER A 306 -9.26 15.19 -9.63
C SER A 306 -9.78 14.38 -8.46
N ARG A 307 -11.09 14.50 -8.21
CA ARG A 307 -11.83 13.75 -7.21
C ARG A 307 -13.08 13.18 -7.84
N LEU A 308 -13.14 11.86 -7.96
CA LEU A 308 -14.29 11.09 -8.40
C LEU A 308 -15.04 10.53 -7.19
N VAL A 309 -16.36 10.65 -7.20
CA VAL A 309 -17.27 10.03 -6.22
C VAL A 309 -18.26 9.14 -6.97
N VAL A 310 -18.30 7.85 -6.64
CA VAL A 310 -19.27 6.88 -7.17
C VAL A 310 -20.44 6.75 -6.20
N SER A 311 -21.64 7.06 -6.65
CA SER A 311 -22.84 7.08 -5.80
C SER A 311 -23.21 5.68 -5.31
N GLY A 312 -23.40 5.54 -4.00
CA GLY A 312 -23.78 4.31 -3.29
C GLY A 312 -22.64 3.32 -3.06
N LEU A 313 -21.43 3.59 -3.57
CA LEU A 313 -20.34 2.63 -3.49
C LEU A 313 -19.82 2.62 -2.05
N SER A 314 -19.67 1.42 -1.49
CA SER A 314 -19.09 1.19 -0.17
C SER A 314 -17.56 1.05 -0.27
N HIS A 315 -16.89 0.80 0.85
CA HIS A 315 -15.44 0.64 0.90
C HIS A 315 -14.97 -0.69 0.28
N VAL A 316 -14.85 -0.72 -1.06
CA VAL A 316 -14.51 -1.92 -1.84
C VAL A 316 -13.56 -1.57 -2.97
N TYR A 317 -12.81 -2.55 -3.49
CA TYR A 317 -12.05 -2.40 -4.71
C TYR A 317 -12.97 -2.13 -5.92
N ASP A 318 -12.50 -1.33 -6.87
CA ASP A 318 -13.12 -1.10 -8.17
C ASP A 318 -12.06 -1.04 -9.27
N ASP A 319 -12.00 -2.08 -10.08
CA ASP A 319 -11.01 -2.31 -11.15
C ASP A 319 -11.11 -1.27 -12.28
N ARG A 320 -12.27 -0.63 -12.43
CA ARG A 320 -12.46 0.47 -13.38
C ARG A 320 -11.58 1.68 -13.02
N MET A 321 -11.20 1.82 -11.76
CA MET A 321 -10.42 2.96 -11.29
C MET A 321 -9.02 3.01 -11.88
N ALA A 322 -8.41 1.86 -12.25
CA ALA A 322 -7.11 1.84 -12.90
C ALA A 322 -7.12 2.60 -14.24
N ALA A 323 -8.10 2.32 -15.11
CA ALA A 323 -8.21 2.99 -16.41
C ALA A 323 -8.46 4.49 -16.27
N LEU A 324 -9.36 4.88 -15.36
CA LEU A 324 -9.65 6.29 -15.08
C LEU A 324 -8.45 7.04 -14.50
N ALA A 325 -7.74 6.41 -13.56
CA ALA A 325 -6.53 6.95 -12.97
C ALA A 325 -5.41 7.09 -14.01
N TRP A 326 -5.22 6.09 -14.86
CA TRP A 326 -4.25 6.15 -15.95
C TRP A 326 -4.53 7.29 -16.91
N ASP A 327 -5.78 7.46 -17.36
CA ASP A 327 -6.15 8.55 -18.26
C ASP A 327 -5.87 9.94 -17.64
N ALA A 328 -6.06 10.08 -16.33
CA ALA A 328 -5.75 11.31 -15.62
C ALA A 328 -4.24 11.54 -15.40
N LEU A 329 -3.48 10.49 -15.12
CA LEU A 329 -2.08 10.58 -14.68
C LEU A 329 -1.06 10.41 -15.81
N LYS A 330 -1.38 9.70 -16.90
CA LYS A 330 -0.40 9.32 -17.93
C LYS A 330 0.28 10.52 -18.60
N GLY A 331 -0.37 11.68 -18.65
CA GLY A 331 0.21 12.92 -19.17
C GLY A 331 1.05 13.70 -18.17
N VAL A 332 0.94 13.39 -16.88
CA VAL A 332 1.71 14.03 -15.81
C VAL A 332 3.13 13.44 -15.79
N SER A 333 4.13 14.31 -15.77
CA SER A 333 5.53 13.91 -15.81
C SER A 333 6.39 14.88 -15.02
N ARG A 334 7.65 14.49 -14.80
CA ARG A 334 8.68 15.31 -14.15
C ARG A 334 9.82 15.54 -15.15
N PRO A 335 9.73 16.56 -16.00
CA PRO A 335 10.69 16.76 -17.07
C PRO A 335 12.11 16.92 -16.54
N GLY A 336 13.04 16.16 -17.11
CA GLY A 336 14.45 16.15 -16.72
C GLY A 336 14.76 15.33 -15.46
N ALA A 337 13.82 14.53 -14.95
CA ALA A 337 14.13 13.59 -13.87
C ALA A 337 15.12 12.52 -14.37
N GLU A 338 16.22 12.34 -13.64
CA GLU A 338 17.22 11.30 -13.89
C GLU A 338 16.88 10.03 -13.09
N ASP A 339 17.60 8.93 -13.36
CA ASP A 339 17.46 7.64 -12.68
C ASP A 339 18.27 7.54 -11.36
N ASP A 340 18.78 8.67 -10.86
CA ASP A 340 19.41 8.78 -9.54
C ASP A 340 18.37 9.10 -8.46
N PHE A 341 17.80 8.05 -7.86
CA PHE A 341 16.73 8.15 -6.86
C PHE A 341 17.24 8.36 -5.41
N GLY A 342 18.53 8.66 -5.21
CA GLY A 342 19.13 8.95 -3.90
C GLY A 342 19.72 7.74 -3.16
N GLU A 343 20.04 7.93 -1.87
CA GLU A 343 20.73 6.92 -1.04
C GLU A 343 19.91 5.63 -0.89
N ARG A 344 20.56 4.50 -1.18
CA ARG A 344 20.01 3.15 -1.12
C ARG A 344 20.22 2.57 0.27
N GLU A 345 19.21 1.92 0.86
CA GLU A 345 19.48 0.96 1.94
C GLU A 345 20.24 -0.25 1.35
N GLU A 346 21.09 -0.91 2.15
CA GLU A 346 22.05 -1.90 1.66
C GLU A 346 21.33 -3.14 1.06
N VAL A 347 21.37 -3.25 -0.27
CA VAL A 347 20.69 -4.32 -1.02
C VAL A 347 21.48 -5.62 -0.91
N VAL A 348 20.93 -6.61 -0.20
CA VAL A 348 21.35 -8.01 -0.29
C VAL A 348 20.30 -8.77 -1.11
N VAL A 349 20.58 -9.02 -2.40
CA VAL A 349 19.73 -9.87 -3.23
C VAL A 349 20.02 -11.34 -2.86
N PRO A 350 19.04 -12.12 -2.36
CA PRO A 350 19.23 -13.56 -2.21
C PRO A 350 19.26 -14.18 -3.60
N ILE A 351 20.38 -14.80 -3.96
CA ILE A 351 20.47 -15.66 -5.14
C ILE A 351 19.70 -16.94 -4.75
N GLU A 352 18.55 -17.20 -5.36
CA GLU A 352 17.93 -18.53 -5.28
C GLU A 352 18.84 -19.50 -6.06
N GLU A 353 19.59 -20.34 -5.34
CA GLU A 353 20.33 -21.45 -5.96
C GLU A 353 19.30 -22.45 -6.52
N GLU A 354 19.27 -22.62 -7.83
CA GLU A 354 18.57 -23.73 -8.46
C GLU A 354 19.15 -25.05 -7.91
N GLU A 355 18.35 -25.82 -7.16
CA GLU A 355 18.69 -27.20 -6.83
C GLU A 355 18.71 -28.04 -8.13
N GLU A 356 19.85 -28.07 -8.81
CA GLU A 356 20.13 -29.14 -9.77
C GLU A 356 20.21 -30.47 -9.01
N GLY A 357 19.07 -31.17 -8.96
CA GLY A 357 18.95 -32.54 -8.51
C GLY A 357 19.70 -33.53 -9.41
N GLY A 358 21.03 -33.48 -9.37
CA GLY A 358 21.94 -34.43 -9.99
C GLY A 358 22.04 -35.70 -9.17
N LYS A 359 21.17 -36.67 -9.45
CA LYS A 359 21.21 -38.03 -8.92
C LYS A 359 22.51 -38.72 -9.38
N LEU A 360 23.49 -38.89 -8.49
CA LEU A 360 24.64 -39.75 -8.71
C LEU A 360 24.54 -41.02 -7.87
N ASP A 361 24.20 -42.12 -8.55
CA ASP A 361 24.47 -43.49 -8.10
C ASP A 361 25.98 -43.73 -8.03
N GLY A 362 26.46 -44.35 -6.94
CA GLY A 362 27.85 -44.79 -6.85
C GLY A 362 28.23 -45.29 -5.46
N GLY A 363 27.99 -46.57 -5.19
CA GLY A 363 28.48 -47.25 -3.99
C GLY A 363 29.99 -47.46 -3.97
N GLY A 364 30.55 -47.65 -2.77
CA GLY A 364 31.90 -48.21 -2.61
C GLY A 364 32.65 -47.83 -1.33
N GLY A 365 32.45 -48.63 -0.27
CA GLY A 365 33.53 -49.20 0.57
C GLY A 365 34.53 -48.31 1.33
N GLY A 366 34.41 -48.33 2.66
CA GLY A 366 35.50 -48.71 3.57
C GLY A 366 36.48 -47.64 4.09
N GLY A 367 36.74 -47.65 5.40
CA GLY A 367 38.02 -47.18 5.95
C GLY A 367 37.91 -46.31 7.21
N ALA A 368 38.52 -46.78 8.29
CA ALA A 368 38.52 -46.20 9.63
C ALA A 368 39.38 -44.92 9.81
N ALA A 369 38.95 -44.13 10.80
CA ALA A 369 39.70 -43.41 11.83
C ALA A 369 41.12 -42.85 11.54
N ALA A 370 41.33 -41.55 11.85
CA ALA A 370 42.36 -41.09 12.78
C ALA A 370 42.29 -39.56 13.01
N GLU A 371 42.66 -39.19 14.24
CA GLU A 371 42.80 -37.85 14.81
C GLU A 371 43.87 -36.98 14.14
N GLY A 372 43.80 -35.66 14.35
CA GLY A 372 44.95 -34.77 14.11
C GLY A 372 44.66 -33.29 14.21
N ARG A 373 44.80 -32.72 15.42
CA ARG A 373 44.99 -31.26 15.63
C ARG A 373 46.30 -30.81 14.96
N ALA A 374 46.28 -29.68 14.25
CA ALA A 374 47.43 -28.77 14.19
C ALA A 374 47.03 -27.36 13.75
N MET A 375 47.45 -26.38 14.55
CA MET A 375 47.49 -24.95 14.25
C MET A 375 48.26 -24.63 12.97
N GLY A 376 47.80 -23.63 12.24
CA GLY A 376 48.54 -22.91 11.20
C GLY A 376 48.12 -21.43 11.21
N MET A 377 49.11 -20.55 11.25
CA MET A 377 49.02 -19.15 11.63
C MET A 377 49.46 -18.28 10.43
N VAL A 378 48.76 -17.15 10.23
CA VAL A 378 49.17 -15.84 9.64
C VAL A 378 49.32 -15.65 8.11
N TRP A 379 48.90 -14.42 7.72
CA TRP A 379 49.20 -13.55 6.55
C TRP A 379 48.17 -13.64 5.40
N GLY A 380 47.49 -12.59 4.93
CA GLY A 380 47.68 -11.14 5.03
C GLY A 380 47.97 -10.56 3.65
N ALA A 381 47.06 -9.79 3.05
CA ALA A 381 47.36 -8.84 1.97
C ALA A 381 46.21 -7.84 1.73
N ILE A 382 46.43 -6.60 2.17
CA ILE A 382 45.77 -5.38 1.69
C ILE A 382 46.58 -4.90 0.47
N LEU A 383 45.92 -4.55 -0.64
CA LEU A 383 46.50 -3.65 -1.65
C LEU A 383 45.40 -2.74 -2.19
N GLY A 384 45.66 -1.43 -2.09
CA GLY A 384 44.79 -0.37 -2.55
C GLY A 384 45.21 0.26 -3.89
N VAL A 385 44.22 0.89 -4.51
CA VAL A 385 44.20 2.17 -5.27
C VAL A 385 45.14 2.34 -6.47
N SER A 386 44.54 2.71 -7.62
CA SER A 386 45.08 3.75 -8.50
C SER A 386 43.98 4.47 -9.27
N ILE A 387 43.93 5.79 -9.08
CA ILE A 387 43.16 6.81 -9.80
C ILE A 387 44.03 7.33 -10.95
N PHE A 388 43.45 7.60 -12.12
CA PHE A 388 44.07 8.48 -13.12
C PHE A 388 43.09 9.60 -13.52
N VAL A 389 43.54 10.83 -13.32
CA VAL A 389 42.94 12.07 -13.83
C VAL A 389 43.81 12.56 -14.99
N PHE A 390 43.19 12.96 -16.10
CA PHE A 390 43.84 13.64 -17.22
C PHE A 390 43.55 15.15 -17.16
N LEU A 391 44.59 15.97 -17.17
CA LEU A 391 44.56 17.37 -17.62
C LEU A 391 45.88 17.65 -18.35
N GLY A 392 45.76 18.14 -19.59
CA GLY A 392 46.86 18.49 -20.49
C GLY A 392 46.34 18.70 -21.90
#